data_AF-A0A1G8F7T5-F1
#
_entry.id   AF-A0A1G8F7T5-F1
#
_cell.length_a   1.000
_cell.length_b   1.000
_cell.length_c   1.000
_cell.angle_alpha   90.00
_cell.angle_beta   90.00
_cell.angle_gamma   90.00
#
_symmetry.space_group_name_H-M   'P 1'
#
loop_
_entity.id
_entity.type
_entity.pdbx_description
1 polymer ?
#
loop_
_entity_poly.entity_id
_entity_poly.type
_entity_poly.pdbx_seq_one_letter_code
_entity_poly.pdbx_strand_id
1 'polypeptide(L)'
;MVKQKVLLSEKVIKDIHSLVLMDNRADRGIYRRVPVTIMGAVHTPPQPYLLPTRMEQLIIKYQGCFSHVVERVSQFHLEFEAIHPFIDGNGRTGRLLLNLELMKEGYPPINIKFSDRKRYYDCFTSYHINGEDPSEMVSLVREYLEEELLRYIEIVRNANEMSKFQ
;
A
#
# COMPACT_ATOMS: atom_id res chain seq x y z
N MET A 1 7.50 -3.59 14.06
CA MET A 1 7.81 -3.53 12.62
C MET A 1 8.46 -2.20 12.23
N VAL A 2 7.82 -1.04 12.43
CA VAL A 2 8.38 0.29 12.08
C VAL A 2 9.69 0.60 12.82
N LYS A 3 9.70 0.60 14.16
CA LYS A 3 10.89 0.92 14.97
C LYS A 3 12.12 0.04 14.67
N GLN A 4 11.88 -1.20 14.26
CA GLN A 4 12.92 -2.19 13.96
C GLN A 4 13.35 -2.18 12.48
N LYS A 5 12.73 -1.32 11.63
CA LYS A 5 12.92 -1.30 10.17
C LYS A 5 12.95 -2.69 9.53
N VAL A 6 12.04 -3.57 9.98
CA VAL A 6 11.97 -4.97 9.50
C VAL A 6 11.86 -4.98 7.99
N LEU A 7 12.70 -5.72 7.28
CA LEU A 7 12.64 -5.80 5.82
C LEU A 7 11.30 -6.39 5.36
N LEU A 8 10.77 -5.84 4.26
CA LEU A 8 9.57 -6.39 3.64
C LEU A 8 9.86 -7.81 3.16
N SER A 9 9.02 -8.76 3.56
CA SER A 9 9.15 -10.17 3.21
C SER A 9 7.77 -10.78 3.04
N GLU A 10 7.71 -11.96 2.41
CA GLU A 10 6.45 -12.70 2.27
C GLU A 10 5.79 -12.93 3.63
N LYS A 11 6.58 -13.27 4.66
CA LYS A 11 6.10 -13.44 6.03
C LYS A 11 5.45 -12.16 6.56
N VAL A 12 6.10 -11.01 6.40
CA VAL A 12 5.54 -9.70 6.82
C VAL A 12 4.20 -9.42 6.13
N ILE A 13 4.12 -9.66 4.82
CA ILE A 13 2.89 -9.47 4.05
C ILE A 13 1.77 -10.39 4.57
N LYS A 14 2.07 -11.68 4.78
CA LYS A 14 1.11 -12.66 5.30
C LYS A 14 0.69 -12.39 6.74
N ASP A 15 1.61 -11.90 7.59
CA ASP A 15 1.32 -11.51 8.97
C ASP A 15 0.35 -10.32 8.99
N ILE A 16 0.60 -9.29 8.18
CA ILE A 16 -0.29 -8.12 8.05
C ILE A 16 -1.65 -8.54 7.50
N HIS A 17 -1.68 -9.35 6.44
CA HIS A 17 -2.93 -9.89 5.91
C HIS A 17 -3.70 -10.72 6.96
N SER A 18 -2.98 -11.47 7.81
CA SER A 18 -3.60 -12.23 8.90
C SER A 18 -4.29 -11.34 9.93
N LEU A 19 -3.76 -10.12 10.15
CA LEU A 19 -4.39 -9.10 10.99
C LEU A 19 -5.60 -8.45 10.28
N VAL A 20 -5.56 -8.32 8.96
CA VAL A 20 -6.68 -7.78 8.17
C VAL A 20 -7.88 -8.73 8.15
N LEU A 21 -7.64 -10.04 8.06
CA LEU A 21 -8.66 -11.08 8.05
C LEU A 21 -8.76 -11.84 9.39
N MET A 22 -8.61 -11.16 10.52
CA MET A 22 -8.67 -11.81 11.85
C MET A 22 -9.92 -12.69 12.04
N ASP A 23 -11.06 -12.23 11.53
CA ASP A 23 -12.35 -12.91 11.67
C ASP A 23 -12.56 -14.07 10.67
N ASN A 24 -11.77 -14.15 9.61
CA ASN A 24 -11.80 -15.26 8.65
C ASN A 24 -10.55 -16.14 8.78
N ARG A 25 -10.61 -17.10 9.71
CA ARG A 25 -9.49 -18.00 10.01
C ARG A 25 -9.04 -18.89 8.84
N ALA A 26 -9.92 -19.20 7.90
CA ALA A 26 -9.61 -20.12 6.81
C ALA A 26 -8.66 -19.50 5.78
N ASP A 27 -8.78 -18.19 5.54
CA ASP A 27 -8.10 -17.50 4.44
C ASP A 27 -7.01 -16.51 4.91
N ARG A 28 -6.92 -16.26 6.23
CA ARG A 28 -5.98 -15.29 6.77
C ARG A 28 -4.52 -15.72 6.51
N GLY A 29 -3.73 -14.81 5.95
CA GLY A 29 -2.30 -15.03 5.65
C GLY A 29 -1.99 -16.08 4.57
N ILE A 30 -2.98 -16.59 3.84
CA ILE A 30 -2.80 -17.68 2.86
C ILE A 30 -3.11 -17.17 1.46
N TYR A 31 -2.22 -17.42 0.50
CA TYR A 31 -2.49 -17.09 -0.89
C TYR A 31 -3.70 -17.86 -1.43
N ARG A 32 -4.48 -17.20 -2.27
CA ARG A 32 -5.66 -17.82 -2.88
C ARG A 32 -5.24 -19.03 -3.70
N ARG A 33 -6.10 -20.06 -3.69
CA ARG A 33 -5.91 -21.31 -4.44
C ARG A 33 -6.78 -21.38 -5.69
N VAL A 34 -7.62 -20.37 -5.90
CA VAL A 34 -8.55 -20.28 -7.02
C VAL A 34 -8.29 -19.02 -7.85
N PRO A 35 -8.56 -19.04 -9.15
CA PRO A 35 -8.59 -17.83 -9.98
C PRO A 35 -9.63 -16.85 -9.45
N VAL A 36 -9.36 -15.55 -9.60
CA VAL A 36 -10.29 -14.47 -9.24
C VAL A 36 -10.27 -13.40 -10.31
N THR A 37 -11.37 -12.64 -10.38
CA THR A 37 -11.48 -11.43 -11.18
C THR A 37 -11.67 -10.26 -10.23
N ILE A 38 -10.99 -9.15 -10.49
CA ILE A 38 -11.18 -7.92 -9.74
C ILE A 38 -12.29 -7.13 -10.45
N MET A 39 -13.42 -6.91 -9.78
CA MET A 39 -14.54 -6.20 -10.38
C MET A 39 -14.12 -4.79 -10.80
N GLY A 40 -14.29 -4.47 -12.09
CA GLY A 40 -13.95 -3.17 -12.66
C GLY A 40 -12.47 -2.97 -13.01
N ALA A 41 -11.61 -3.97 -12.78
CA ALA A 41 -10.22 -3.91 -13.23
C ALA A 41 -10.12 -4.22 -14.74
N VAL A 42 -9.18 -3.55 -15.40
CA VAL A 42 -8.89 -3.74 -16.83
C VAL A 42 -7.92 -4.90 -17.10
N HIS A 43 -7.29 -5.44 -16.05
CA HIS A 43 -6.34 -6.54 -16.12
C HIS A 43 -6.89 -7.79 -15.42
N THR A 44 -6.29 -8.94 -15.74
CA THR A 44 -6.59 -10.21 -15.07
C THR A 44 -5.44 -10.58 -14.12
N PRO A 45 -5.72 -10.88 -12.85
CA PRO A 45 -4.69 -11.35 -11.92
C PRO A 45 -4.01 -12.65 -12.37
N PRO A 46 -2.76 -12.90 -11.94
CA PRO A 46 -2.05 -14.15 -12.25
C PRO A 46 -2.79 -15.39 -11.74
N GLN A 47 -2.49 -16.54 -12.33
CA GLN A 47 -3.03 -17.82 -11.83
C GLN A 47 -2.46 -18.16 -10.44
N PRO A 48 -3.23 -18.87 -9.58
CA PRO A 48 -2.81 -19.21 -8.21
C PRO A 48 -1.41 -19.84 -8.10
N TYR A 49 -1.06 -20.73 -9.02
CA TYR A 49 0.23 -21.42 -9.02
C TYR A 49 1.43 -20.50 -9.32
N LEU A 50 1.19 -19.29 -9.85
CA LEU A 50 2.22 -18.28 -10.09
C LEU A 50 2.42 -17.34 -8.90
N LEU A 51 1.51 -17.33 -7.92
CA LEU A 51 1.53 -16.35 -6.83
C LEU A 51 2.83 -16.35 -6.01
N PRO A 52 3.39 -17.50 -5.60
CA PRO A 52 4.65 -17.51 -4.85
C PRO A 52 5.78 -16.81 -5.62
N THR A 53 5.97 -17.18 -6.89
CA THR A 53 7.03 -16.59 -7.74
C THR A 53 6.78 -15.10 -8.02
N ARG A 54 5.53 -14.69 -8.30
CA ARG A 54 5.21 -13.28 -8.56
C ARG A 54 5.42 -12.40 -7.34
N MET A 55 5.05 -12.90 -6.16
CA MET A 55 5.25 -12.18 -4.90
C MET A 55 6.72 -12.10 -4.52
N GLU A 56 7.49 -13.17 -4.72
CA GLU A 56 8.95 -13.16 -4.53
C GLU A 56 9.62 -12.12 -5.45
N GLN A 57 9.28 -12.12 -6.74
CA GLN A 57 9.79 -11.14 -7.70
C GLN A 57 9.44 -9.70 -7.31
N LEU A 58 8.21 -9.45 -6.87
CA LEU A 58 7.77 -8.14 -6.41
C LEU A 58 8.59 -7.67 -5.20
N ILE A 59 8.82 -8.55 -4.21
CA ILE A 59 9.61 -8.22 -3.02
C ILE A 59 11.06 -7.92 -3.41
N ILE A 60 11.67 -8.73 -4.26
CA ILE A 60 13.05 -8.52 -4.74
C ILE A 60 13.16 -7.20 -5.49
N LYS A 61 12.21 -6.91 -6.40
CA LYS A 61 12.16 -5.65 -7.15
C LYS A 61 12.07 -4.45 -6.21
N TYR A 62 11.18 -4.51 -5.21
CA TYR A 62 11.04 -3.44 -4.23
C TYR A 62 12.32 -3.21 -3.40
N GLN A 63 12.95 -4.28 -2.92
CA GLN A 63 14.18 -4.20 -2.14
C GLN A 63 15.38 -3.69 -2.94
N GLY A 64 15.43 -3.98 -4.25
CA GLY A 64 16.47 -3.50 -5.16
C GLY A 64 16.21 -2.11 -5.75
N CYS A 65 15.10 -1.46 -5.39
CA CYS A 65 14.73 -0.14 -5.93
C CYS A 65 15.27 0.99 -5.05
N PHE A 66 16.03 1.89 -5.65
CA PHE A 66 16.65 3.04 -4.97
C PHE A 66 15.97 4.38 -5.28
N SER A 67 14.78 4.37 -5.88
CA SER A 67 14.00 5.59 -6.09
C SER A 67 13.47 6.16 -4.77
N HIS A 68 12.94 7.39 -4.83
CA HIS A 68 12.38 8.04 -3.65
C HIS A 68 11.28 7.17 -3.01
N VAL A 69 11.17 7.16 -1.67
CA VAL A 69 10.27 6.24 -0.97
C VAL A 69 8.83 6.29 -1.48
N VAL A 70 8.30 7.49 -1.72
CA VAL A 70 6.94 7.70 -2.26
C VAL A 70 6.74 7.00 -3.60
N GLU A 71 7.75 7.02 -4.47
CA GLU A 71 7.70 6.37 -5.78
C GLU A 71 7.70 4.85 -5.64
N ARG A 72 8.69 4.29 -4.94
CA ARG A 72 8.80 2.84 -4.75
C ARG A 72 7.59 2.24 -4.03
N VAL A 73 7.01 2.92 -3.02
CA VAL A 73 5.83 2.39 -2.31
C VAL A 73 4.56 2.46 -3.15
N SER A 74 4.44 3.49 -4.00
CA SER A 74 3.30 3.64 -4.91
C SER A 74 3.33 2.56 -5.99
N GLN A 75 4.51 2.35 -6.58
CA GLN A 75 4.77 1.29 -7.55
C GLN A 75 4.50 -0.10 -6.94
N PHE A 76 5.07 -0.38 -5.75
CA PHE A 76 4.83 -1.64 -5.05
C PHE A 76 3.34 -1.89 -4.79
N HIS A 77 2.61 -0.87 -4.37
CA HIS A 77 1.19 -0.97 -4.07
C HIS A 77 0.34 -1.29 -5.32
N LEU A 78 0.65 -0.66 -6.46
CA LEU A 78 0.02 -0.97 -7.75
C LEU A 78 0.29 -2.42 -8.17
N GLU A 79 1.55 -2.88 -8.09
CA GLU A 79 1.92 -4.25 -8.47
C GLU A 79 1.33 -5.30 -7.51
N PHE A 80 1.29 -5.01 -6.22
CA PHE A 80 0.69 -5.90 -5.21
C PHE A 80 -0.80 -6.13 -5.49
N GLU A 81 -1.55 -5.06 -5.72
CA GLU A 81 -2.97 -5.15 -6.07
C GLU A 81 -3.18 -5.82 -7.43
N ALA A 82 -2.25 -5.63 -8.38
CA ALA A 82 -2.30 -6.29 -9.67
C ALA A 82 -2.11 -7.82 -9.57
N ILE A 83 -1.20 -8.28 -8.70
CA ILE A 83 -1.01 -9.71 -8.39
C ILE A 83 -2.23 -10.29 -7.66
N HIS A 84 -2.84 -9.49 -6.78
CA HIS A 84 -4.03 -9.84 -6.00
C HIS A 84 -3.90 -11.21 -5.30
N PRO A 85 -2.91 -11.36 -4.39
CA PRO A 85 -2.48 -12.68 -3.92
C PRO A 85 -3.47 -13.38 -2.97
N PHE A 86 -4.41 -12.65 -2.37
CA PHE A 86 -5.36 -13.19 -1.40
C PHE A 86 -6.79 -13.27 -1.95
N ILE A 87 -7.66 -14.06 -1.32
CA ILE A 87 -9.07 -14.22 -1.75
C ILE A 87 -9.92 -12.98 -1.43
N ASP A 88 -9.57 -12.28 -0.34
CA ASP A 88 -10.14 -11.01 0.12
C ASP A 88 -9.02 -10.25 0.86
N GLY A 89 -9.23 -8.97 1.17
CA GLY A 89 -8.33 -8.21 2.04
C GLY A 89 -7.13 -7.60 1.34
N ASN A 90 -6.98 -7.77 0.02
CA ASN A 90 -5.88 -7.20 -0.78
C ASN A 90 -5.78 -5.69 -0.59
N GLY A 91 -6.81 -4.92 -0.98
CA GLY A 91 -6.83 -3.46 -0.83
C GLY A 91 -6.48 -2.93 0.57
N ARG A 92 -6.95 -3.62 1.62
CA ARG A 92 -6.66 -3.27 3.02
C ARG A 92 -5.19 -3.56 3.36
N THR A 93 -4.69 -4.72 2.93
CA THR A 93 -3.30 -5.14 3.12
C THR A 93 -2.34 -4.23 2.35
N GLY A 94 -2.64 -3.91 1.08
CA GLY A 94 -1.82 -3.03 0.26
C GLY A 94 -1.64 -1.64 0.89
N ARG A 95 -2.73 -1.02 1.36
CA ARG A 95 -2.64 0.28 2.07
C ARG A 95 -1.86 0.20 3.39
N LEU A 96 -1.97 -0.90 4.14
CA LEU A 96 -1.17 -1.10 5.35
C LEU A 96 0.31 -1.30 5.03
N LEU A 97 0.65 -2.00 3.95
CA LEU A 97 2.02 -2.16 3.48
C LEU A 97 2.62 -0.83 3.01
N LEU A 98 1.87 -0.06 2.22
CA LEU A 98 2.23 1.29 1.80
C LEU A 98 2.57 2.16 3.02
N ASN A 99 1.67 2.21 4.01
CA ASN A 99 1.90 2.99 5.23
C ASN A 99 3.05 2.45 6.09
N LEU A 100 3.22 1.13 6.18
CA LEU A 100 4.34 0.53 6.90
C LEU A 100 5.68 1.00 6.32
N GLU A 101 5.81 1.01 5.00
CA GLU A 101 7.04 1.43 4.32
C GLU A 101 7.27 2.94 4.40
N LEU A 102 6.23 3.77 4.27
CA LEU A 102 6.32 5.22 4.52
C LEU A 102 6.82 5.51 5.95
N MET A 103 6.22 4.85 6.95
CA MET A 103 6.58 5.05 8.36
C MET A 103 8.00 4.58 8.69
N LYS A 104 8.53 3.56 8.00
CA LYS A 104 9.94 3.14 8.17
C LYS A 104 10.93 4.22 7.73
N GLU A 105 10.52 5.11 6.82
CA GLU A 105 11.31 6.26 6.38
C GLU A 105 10.94 7.57 7.08
N GLY A 106 10.12 7.51 8.14
CA GLY A 106 9.78 8.68 8.96
C GLY A 106 8.63 9.53 8.43
N TYR A 107 7.94 9.09 7.37
CA TYR A 107 6.72 9.75 6.92
C TYR A 107 5.53 9.37 7.81
N PRO A 108 4.54 10.27 7.99
CA PRO A 108 3.30 9.90 8.65
C PRO A 108 2.50 8.90 7.78
N PRO A 109 1.67 8.05 8.40
CA PRO A 109 0.74 7.23 7.63
C PRO A 109 -0.33 8.12 6.97
N ILE A 110 -0.73 7.76 5.76
CA ILE A 110 -1.82 8.43 5.04
C ILE A 110 -3.12 7.65 5.09
N ASN A 111 -4.24 8.36 4.99
CA ASN A 111 -5.57 7.78 4.93
C ASN A 111 -6.30 8.22 3.65
N ILE A 112 -6.25 7.39 2.62
CA ILE A 112 -6.97 7.65 1.36
C ILE A 112 -8.48 7.63 1.64
N LYS A 113 -9.12 8.79 1.49
CA LYS A 113 -10.51 9.02 1.89
C LYS A 113 -11.48 8.27 0.97
N PHE A 114 -12.59 7.79 1.52
CA PHE A 114 -13.64 7.13 0.74
C PHE A 114 -14.26 8.03 -0.35
N SER A 115 -14.27 9.35 -0.12
CA SER A 115 -14.68 10.35 -1.12
C SER A 115 -13.79 10.33 -2.37
N ASP A 116 -12.53 9.91 -2.22
CA ASP A 116 -11.52 9.88 -3.29
C ASP A 116 -11.33 8.49 -3.89
N ARG A 117 -12.22 7.54 -3.55
CA ARG A 117 -12.13 6.14 -4.03
C ARG A 117 -12.08 6.03 -5.55
N LYS A 118 -12.77 6.94 -6.26
CA LYS A 118 -12.80 6.92 -7.72
C LYS A 118 -11.41 7.21 -8.26
N ARG A 119 -10.81 8.32 -7.82
CA ARG A 119 -9.45 8.72 -8.21
C ARG A 119 -8.44 7.64 -7.86
N TYR A 120 -8.52 7.08 -6.66
CA TYR A 120 -7.69 5.96 -6.23
C TYR A 120 -7.83 4.74 -7.16
N TYR A 121 -9.05 4.40 -7.59
CA TYR A 121 -9.25 3.32 -8.56
C TYR A 121 -8.79 3.66 -9.97
N ASP A 122 -8.96 4.91 -10.39
CA ASP A 122 -8.48 5.42 -11.67
C ASP A 122 -6.94 5.29 -11.77
N CYS A 123 -6.20 5.39 -10.66
CA CYS A 123 -4.75 5.15 -10.64
C CYS A 123 -4.38 3.72 -11.08
N PHE A 124 -5.13 2.68 -10.66
CA PHE A 124 -4.85 1.29 -11.13
C PHE A 124 -5.16 1.15 -12.62
N THR A 125 -6.27 1.73 -13.07
CA THR A 125 -6.64 1.71 -14.49
C THR A 125 -5.59 2.42 -15.35
N SER A 126 -5.15 3.61 -14.92
CA SER A 126 -4.10 4.37 -15.60
C SER A 126 -2.79 3.61 -15.64
N TYR A 127 -2.37 3.00 -14.52
CA TYR A 127 -1.18 2.16 -14.46
C TYR A 127 -1.19 1.06 -15.53
N HIS A 128 -2.30 0.35 -15.70
CA HIS A 128 -2.38 -0.72 -16.69
C HIS A 128 -2.49 -0.23 -18.14
N ILE A 129 -3.14 0.91 -18.40
CA ILE A 129 -3.32 1.46 -19.76
C ILE A 129 -2.07 2.20 -20.24
N ASN A 130 -1.32 2.83 -19.34
CA ASN A 130 -0.18 3.68 -19.66
C ASN A 130 1.17 2.94 -19.53
N GLY A 131 1.18 1.61 -19.68
CA GLY A 131 2.43 0.84 -19.70
C GLY A 131 3.13 0.74 -18.35
N GLU A 132 2.37 0.54 -17.28
CA GLU A 132 2.87 0.36 -15.90
C GLU A 132 3.55 1.62 -15.32
N ASP A 133 3.08 2.80 -15.71
CA ASP A 133 3.53 4.09 -15.15
C ASP A 133 2.85 4.40 -13.80
N PRO A 134 3.60 4.54 -12.68
CA PRO A 134 3.03 4.81 -11.36
C PRO A 134 2.69 6.29 -11.10
N SER A 135 2.96 7.21 -12.02
CA SER A 135 2.95 8.67 -11.80
C SER A 135 1.65 9.21 -11.15
N GLU A 136 0.50 8.67 -11.51
CA GLU A 136 -0.80 9.07 -10.93
C GLU A 136 -0.94 8.64 -9.46
N MET A 137 -0.51 7.41 -9.12
CA MET A 137 -0.51 6.94 -7.73
C MET A 137 0.53 7.70 -6.90
N VAL A 138 1.70 7.98 -7.48
CA VAL A 138 2.74 8.80 -6.84
C VAL A 138 2.20 10.19 -6.49
N SER A 139 1.49 10.82 -7.43
CA SER A 139 0.87 12.13 -7.21
C SER A 139 -0.20 12.07 -6.13
N LEU A 140 -1.06 11.06 -6.14
CA LEU A 140 -2.07 10.83 -5.11
C LEU A 140 -1.42 10.70 -3.71
N VAL A 141 -0.44 9.80 -3.56
CA VAL A 141 0.24 9.57 -2.27
C VAL A 141 0.95 10.83 -1.80
N ARG A 142 1.60 11.58 -2.70
CA ARG A 142 2.27 12.84 -2.39
C ARG A 142 1.29 13.87 -1.82
N GLU A 143 0.13 14.05 -2.44
CA GLU A 143 -0.88 15.01 -1.98
C GLU A 143 -1.44 14.65 -0.59
N TYR A 144 -1.71 13.36 -0.34
CA TYR A 144 -2.13 12.92 0.99
C TYR A 144 -1.02 13.09 2.05
N LEU A 145 0.25 12.89 1.68
CA LEU A 145 1.37 13.15 2.57
C LEU A 145 1.50 14.63 2.90
N GLU A 146 1.36 15.51 1.91
CA GLU A 146 1.39 16.95 2.09
C GLU A 146 0.26 17.43 3.03
N GLU A 147 -0.98 16.96 2.79
CA GLU A 147 -2.12 17.26 3.66
C GLU A 147 -1.84 16.82 5.12
N GLU A 148 -1.34 15.59 5.31
CA GLU A 148 -1.10 15.04 6.65
C GLU A 148 0.07 15.74 7.36
N LEU A 149 1.13 16.10 6.64
CA LEU A 149 2.27 16.84 7.21
C LEU A 149 1.86 18.27 7.62
N LEU A 150 1.08 18.96 6.78
CA LEU A 150 0.52 20.28 7.12
C LEU A 150 -0.35 20.21 8.37
N ARG A 151 -1.19 19.18 8.48
CA ARG A 151 -2.01 18.93 9.67
C ARG A 151 -1.14 18.77 10.93
N TYR A 152 -0.03 18.05 10.85
CA TYR A 152 0.87 17.86 12.01
C TYR A 152 1.56 19.16 12.40
N ILE A 153 1.99 19.96 11.40
CA ILE A 153 2.58 21.28 11.64
C ILE A 153 1.58 22.20 12.35
N GLU A 154 0.32 22.20 11.92
CA GLU A 154 -0.74 22.99 12.54
C GLU A 154 -0.99 22.57 14.00
N ILE A 155 -1.07 21.27 14.28
CA ILE A 155 -1.23 20.74 15.64
C ILE A 155 -0.09 21.22 16.56
N VAL A 156 1.16 21.16 16.09
CA VAL A 156 2.32 21.60 16.87
C VAL A 156 2.31 23.11 17.09
N ARG A 157 1.94 23.90 16.07
CA ARG A 157 1.81 25.36 16.21
C ARG A 157 0.77 25.74 17.26
N ASN A 158 -0.41 25.13 17.20
CA ASN A 158 -1.50 25.40 18.16
C ASN A 158 -1.09 25.03 19.60
N ALA A 159 -0.38 23.90 19.79
CA ALA A 159 0.12 23.50 21.10
C ALA A 159 1.15 24.50 21.66
N ASN A 160 2.04 25.01 20.82
CA ASN A 160 3.03 26.02 21.23
C ASN A 160 2.37 27.36 21.58
N GLU A 161 1.33 27.77 20.86
CA GLU A 161 0.57 28.98 21.18
C GLU A 161 -0.13 28.86 22.54
N MET A 162 -0.78 27.73 22.82
CA MET A 162 -1.39 27.48 24.13
C MET A 162 -0.37 27.52 25.29
N SER A 163 0.84 27.01 25.07
CA SER A 163 1.89 27.00 26.11
C SER A 163 2.42 28.40 26.46
N LYS A 164 2.21 29.41 25.60
CA LYS A 164 2.61 30.81 25.87
C LYS A 164 1.64 31.55 26.80
N PHE A 165 0.47 30.96 27.09
CA PHE A 165 -0.56 31.55 27.96
C PHE A 165 -0.64 30.87 29.34
N GLN A 166 0.32 29.98 29.67
CA GLN A 166 0.55 29.42 31.01
C GLN A 166 1.83 30.02 31.60
#